data_AF-A0A954WE72-F1
#
_entry.id   AF-A0A954WE72-F1
#
_cell.length_a   1.000
_cell.length_b   1.000
_cell.length_c   1.000
_cell.angle_alpha   90.00
_cell.angle_beta   90.00
_cell.angle_gamma   90.00
#
_symmetry.space_group_name_H-M   'P 1'
#
loop_
_entity.id
_entity.type
_entity.pdbx_description
1 polymer ?
#
loop_
_entity_poly.entity_id
_entity_poly.type
_entity_poly.pdbx_seq_one_letter_code
_entity_poly.pdbx_strand_id
1 'polypeptide(L)'
;LSPESLLVLQRALPECNIVWQANPMRRGALWVLQQGGRLEIDEDGKPRTIARVAELPPQDPVILAVHLTDLPELDAGLEHLRGMSQLKRLDIAGTAFTTESLRWLSQLPALESLDLSRTPVTDEAVKQLGMLKSIKQIRVTDSQFSAEGLASLRSALPDCEVIP
;
A
#
# COMPACT_ATOMS: atom_id res chain seq x y z
N LEU A 1 7.66 22.03 2.06
CA LEU A 1 8.24 23.29 1.56
C LEU A 1 7.15 24.04 0.83
N SER A 2 6.91 25.31 1.18
CA SER A 2 6.03 26.16 0.37
C SER A 2 6.70 26.43 -1.00
N PRO A 3 5.94 26.83 -2.02
CA PRO A 3 6.50 27.19 -3.33
C PRO A 3 7.62 28.24 -3.22
N GLU A 4 7.53 29.17 -2.28
CA GLU A 4 8.54 30.21 -2.04
C GLU A 4 9.86 29.64 -1.49
N SER A 5 9.81 28.64 -0.60
CA SER A 5 11.02 28.01 -0.07
C SER A 5 11.77 27.19 -1.12
N LEU A 6 11.08 26.72 -2.16
CA LEU A 6 11.65 25.94 -3.27
C LEU A 6 12.51 26.82 -4.19
N LEU A 7 12.06 28.07 -4.43
CA LEU A 7 12.77 29.04 -5.26
C LEU A 7 14.10 29.48 -4.64
N VAL A 8 14.13 29.59 -3.31
CA VAL A 8 15.35 29.92 -2.53
C VAL A 8 16.37 28.79 -2.63
N LEU A 9 15.93 27.54 -2.50
CA LEU A 9 16.81 26.38 -2.56
C LEU A 9 17.38 26.13 -3.97
N GLN A 10 16.58 26.31 -5.02
CA GLN A 10 17.04 26.19 -6.41
C GLN A 10 18.09 27.25 -6.78
N ARG A 11 18.01 28.45 -6.19
CA ARG A 11 19.03 29.49 -6.37
C ARG A 11 20.32 29.20 -5.61
N ALA A 12 20.23 28.54 -4.45
CA ALA A 12 21.39 28.23 -3.62
C ALA A 12 22.20 27.02 -4.11
N LEU A 13 21.56 26.08 -4.83
CA LEU A 13 22.19 24.84 -5.32
C LEU A 13 21.85 24.60 -6.81
N PRO A 14 22.43 25.39 -7.74
CA PRO A 14 22.06 25.37 -9.16
C PRO A 14 22.44 24.07 -9.89
N GLU A 15 23.37 23.27 -9.35
CA GLU A 15 23.74 21.96 -9.90
C GLU A 15 22.96 20.80 -9.27
N CYS A 16 22.19 21.05 -8.20
CA CYS A 16 21.31 20.05 -7.63
C CYS A 16 19.96 20.10 -8.36
N ASN A 17 19.65 19.05 -9.09
CA ASN A 17 18.30 18.83 -9.60
C ASN A 17 17.38 18.50 -8.41
N ILE A 18 16.71 19.51 -7.83
CA ILE A 18 15.78 19.33 -6.71
C ILE A 18 14.48 18.71 -7.24
N VAL A 19 14.49 17.40 -7.46
CA VAL A 19 13.34 16.60 -7.95
C VAL A 19 12.54 16.04 -6.77
N TRP A 20 12.10 16.89 -5.84
CA TRP A 20 11.38 16.40 -4.66
C TRP A 20 9.88 16.09 -4.89
N GLN A 21 9.32 16.47 -6.05
CA GLN A 21 7.85 16.44 -6.27
C GLN A 21 7.35 15.46 -7.36
N ALA A 22 8.25 14.79 -8.10
CA ALA A 22 7.81 13.97 -9.25
C ALA A 22 7.77 12.46 -9.01
N ASN A 23 8.41 11.91 -7.96
CA ASN A 23 8.45 10.46 -7.77
C ASN A 23 7.13 9.92 -7.16
N PRO A 24 6.36 9.08 -7.87
CA PRO A 24 5.15 8.45 -7.34
C PRO A 24 5.38 7.66 -6.05
N MET A 25 6.53 6.99 -5.92
CA MET A 25 6.92 6.21 -4.74
C MET A 25 6.98 7.10 -3.48
N ARG A 26 7.70 8.23 -3.58
CA ARG A 26 7.83 9.17 -2.46
C ARG A 26 6.50 9.80 -2.10
N ARG A 27 5.65 10.11 -3.10
CA ARG A 27 4.29 10.63 -2.86
C ARG A 27 3.41 9.62 -2.14
N GLY A 28 3.45 8.35 -2.57
CA GLY A 28 2.75 7.27 -1.90
C GLY A 28 3.22 7.07 -0.46
N ALA A 29 4.54 7.09 -0.23
CA ALA A 29 5.10 7.02 1.11
C ALA A 29 4.62 8.16 2.01
N LEU A 30 4.68 9.39 1.51
CA LEU A 30 4.20 10.57 2.24
C LEU A 30 2.72 10.45 2.58
N TRP A 31 1.89 10.01 1.63
CA TRP A 31 0.47 9.83 1.85
C TRP A 31 0.20 8.82 2.96
N VAL A 32 0.85 7.65 2.96
CA VAL A 32 0.70 6.62 4.01
C VAL A 32 1.03 7.20 5.39
N LEU A 33 2.16 7.88 5.52
CA LEU A 33 2.60 8.46 6.79
C LEU A 33 1.68 9.59 7.27
N GLN A 34 1.09 10.35 6.34
CA GLN A 34 0.11 11.40 6.66
C GLN A 34 -1.23 10.82 7.15
N GLN A 35 -1.61 9.62 6.71
CA GLN A 35 -2.78 8.92 7.24
C GLN A 35 -2.53 8.30 8.63
N GLY A 36 -1.32 8.41 9.18
CA GLY A 36 -0.93 7.72 10.42
C GLY A 36 -0.51 6.26 10.23
N GLY A 37 -0.33 5.83 8.98
CA GLY A 37 0.19 4.51 8.64
C GLY A 37 1.69 4.36 8.89
N ARG A 38 2.17 3.13 8.72
CA ARG A 38 3.59 2.76 8.80
C ARG A 38 4.06 2.17 7.48
N LEU A 39 5.34 2.38 7.18
CA LEU A 39 6.00 1.81 6.02
C LEU A 39 7.16 0.95 6.47
N GLU A 40 7.40 -0.15 5.77
CA GLU A 40 8.68 -0.84 5.81
C GLU A 40 9.43 -0.51 4.53
N ILE A 41 10.62 0.06 4.68
CA ILE A 41 11.52 0.40 3.59
C ILE A 41 12.76 -0.48 3.64
N ASP A 42 13.36 -0.74 2.48
CA ASP A 42 14.70 -1.30 2.41
C ASP A 42 15.71 -0.17 2.64
N GLU A 43 16.52 -0.32 3.70
CA GLU A 43 17.67 0.54 3.99
C GLU A 43 18.94 -0.33 3.97
N ASP A 44 19.71 -0.23 2.89
CA ASP A 44 20.96 -0.96 2.68
C ASP A 44 20.83 -2.49 2.80
N GLY A 45 19.76 -3.05 2.22
CA GLY A 45 19.45 -4.48 2.22
C GLY A 45 18.79 -4.96 3.51
N LYS A 46 18.42 -4.04 4.41
CA LYS A 46 17.76 -4.37 5.68
C LYS A 46 16.39 -3.69 5.75
N PRO A 47 15.33 -4.46 6.07
CA PRO A 47 14.02 -3.87 6.28
C PRO A 47 14.04 -2.98 7.53
N ARG A 48 13.52 -1.77 7.39
CA ARG A 48 13.35 -0.79 8.47
C ARG A 48 11.93 -0.24 8.43
N THR A 49 11.25 -0.26 9.56
CA THR A 49 9.93 0.36 9.71
C THR A 49 10.05 1.83 10.07
N ILE A 50 9.26 2.68 9.41
CA ILE A 50 9.14 4.12 9.69
C ILE A 50 7.67 4.49 9.91
N ALA A 51 7.43 5.47 10.78
CA ALA A 51 6.09 5.95 11.12
C ALA A 51 5.93 7.48 10.97
N ARG A 52 7.01 8.19 10.60
CA ARG A 52 6.99 9.64 10.43
C ARG A 52 7.70 10.06 9.16
N VAL A 53 7.23 11.16 8.57
CA VAL A 53 7.83 11.77 7.38
C VAL A 53 9.31 12.14 7.59
N ALA A 54 9.69 12.54 8.80
CA ALA A 54 11.08 12.88 9.14
C ALA A 54 12.04 11.68 9.09
N GLU A 55 11.51 10.44 9.12
CA GLU A 55 12.30 9.21 9.05
C GLU A 55 12.48 8.71 7.61
N LEU A 56 11.81 9.34 6.62
CA LEU A 56 12.00 8.99 5.22
C LEU A 56 13.42 9.35 4.75
N PRO A 57 14.12 8.43 4.06
CA PRO A 57 15.44 8.72 3.51
C PRO A 57 15.36 9.83 2.45
N PRO A 58 16.46 10.57 2.21
CA PRO A 58 16.51 11.59 1.18
C PRO A 58 16.43 10.98 -0.23
N GLN A 59 17.02 9.80 -0.44
CA GLN A 59 16.84 9.02 -1.66
C GLN A 59 15.43 8.39 -1.77
N ASP A 60 15.11 7.88 -2.95
CA ASP A 60 13.84 7.19 -3.18
C ASP A 60 13.84 5.83 -2.46
N PRO A 61 12.92 5.64 -1.48
CA PRO A 61 12.89 4.40 -0.71
C PRO A 61 12.31 3.27 -1.56
N VAL A 62 12.87 2.07 -1.39
CA VAL A 62 12.20 0.84 -1.82
C VAL A 62 11.22 0.45 -0.73
N ILE A 63 9.93 0.54 -1.02
CA ILE A 63 8.89 0.20 -0.05
C ILE A 63 8.57 -1.30 -0.17
N LEU A 64 8.74 -2.01 0.94
CA LEU A 64 8.53 -3.45 1.06
C LEU A 64 7.18 -3.78 1.69
N ALA A 65 6.71 -2.97 2.65
CA ALA A 65 5.41 -3.13 3.29
C ALA A 65 4.73 -1.79 3.58
N VAL A 66 3.39 -1.80 3.54
CA VAL A 66 2.52 -0.69 3.93
C VAL A 66 1.53 -1.21 4.96
N HIS A 67 1.42 -0.49 6.08
CA HIS A 67 0.47 -0.77 7.15
C HIS A 67 -0.43 0.45 7.37
N LEU A 68 -1.70 0.31 7.03
CA LEU A 68 -2.76 1.30 7.20
C LEU A 68 -3.87 0.63 8.03
N THR A 69 -3.60 0.36 9.29
CA THR A 69 -4.48 -0.45 10.16
C THR A 69 -5.28 0.41 11.12
N ASP A 70 -6.52 0.00 11.41
CA ASP A 70 -7.42 0.65 12.38
C ASP A 70 -7.67 2.14 12.06
N LEU A 71 -7.86 2.44 10.76
CA LEU A 71 -8.22 3.77 10.25
C LEU A 71 -9.66 3.72 9.69
N PRO A 72 -10.70 3.77 10.54
CA PRO A 72 -12.09 3.52 10.14
C PRO A 72 -12.67 4.60 9.21
N GLU A 73 -12.05 5.77 9.12
CA GLU A 73 -12.44 6.85 8.19
C GLU A 73 -11.68 6.76 6.85
N LEU A 74 -10.76 5.80 6.69
CA LEU A 74 -9.97 5.63 5.47
C LEU A 74 -10.68 4.68 4.49
N ASP A 75 -11.30 5.23 3.45
CA ASP A 75 -12.07 4.50 2.44
C ASP A 75 -11.45 4.53 1.02
N ALA A 76 -10.44 5.38 0.79
CA ALA A 76 -9.82 5.63 -0.50
C ALA A 76 -8.31 5.91 -0.41
N GLY A 77 -7.65 5.99 -1.58
CA GLY A 77 -6.25 6.41 -1.68
C GLY A 77 -5.25 5.31 -2.00
N LEU A 78 -5.68 4.05 -2.23
CA LEU A 78 -4.78 2.98 -2.70
C LEU A 78 -4.14 3.31 -4.06
N GLU A 79 -4.70 4.22 -4.85
CA GLU A 79 -4.07 4.77 -6.05
C GLU A 79 -2.74 5.47 -5.76
N HIS A 80 -2.50 5.95 -4.53
CA HIS A 80 -1.22 6.52 -4.11
C HIS A 80 -0.14 5.46 -3.94
N LEU A 81 -0.50 4.19 -3.79
CA LEU A 81 0.44 3.06 -3.78
C LEU A 81 0.89 2.65 -5.19
N ARG A 82 0.34 3.31 -6.23
CA ARG A 82 0.74 3.05 -7.61
C ARG A 82 2.23 3.34 -7.80
N GLY A 83 2.92 2.36 -8.40
CA GLY A 83 4.35 2.44 -8.66
C GLY A 83 5.22 1.84 -7.55
N MET A 84 4.63 1.38 -6.43
CA MET A 84 5.32 0.58 -5.42
C MET A 84 5.55 -0.86 -5.92
N SER A 85 6.33 -1.01 -6.99
CA SER A 85 6.53 -2.28 -7.71
C SER A 85 7.21 -3.37 -6.89
N GLN A 86 7.85 -3.01 -5.78
CA GLN A 86 8.53 -3.90 -4.83
C GLN A 86 7.70 -4.16 -3.56
N LEU A 87 6.48 -3.62 -3.47
CA LEU A 87 5.62 -3.80 -2.30
C LEU A 87 5.20 -5.27 -2.20
N LYS A 88 5.61 -5.93 -1.12
CA LYS A 88 5.33 -7.35 -0.86
C LYS A 88 4.19 -7.55 0.12
N ARG A 89 3.98 -6.61 1.05
CA ARG A 89 2.94 -6.72 2.08
C ARG A 89 2.08 -5.47 2.13
N LEU A 90 0.77 -5.66 2.15
CA LEU A 90 -0.20 -4.60 2.37
C LEU A 90 -1.16 -5.03 3.48
N ASP A 91 -1.16 -4.26 4.56
CA ASP A 91 -2.07 -4.46 5.67
C ASP A 91 -3.01 -3.27 5.76
N ILE A 92 -4.29 -3.53 5.52
CA ILE A 92 -5.37 -2.53 5.58
C ILE A 92 -6.48 -2.97 6.53
N ALA A 93 -6.14 -3.79 7.53
CA ALA A 93 -7.12 -4.32 8.46
C ALA A 93 -7.81 -3.21 9.29
N GLY A 94 -9.11 -3.33 9.51
CA GLY A 94 -9.89 -2.37 10.31
C GLY A 94 -10.06 -0.99 9.66
N THR A 95 -10.03 -0.93 8.33
CA THR A 95 -10.29 0.29 7.54
C THR A 95 -11.63 0.23 6.83
N ALA A 96 -12.06 1.36 6.26
CA ALA A 96 -13.28 1.45 5.45
C ALA A 96 -13.06 1.14 3.96
N PHE A 97 -11.96 0.48 3.58
CA PHE A 97 -11.71 0.14 2.17
C PHE A 97 -12.81 -0.74 1.57
N THR A 98 -13.35 -0.30 0.44
CA THR A 98 -14.40 -1.02 -0.30
C THR A 98 -13.83 -1.84 -1.45
N THR A 99 -14.66 -2.71 -2.01
CA THR A 99 -14.34 -3.49 -3.22
C THR A 99 -13.87 -2.60 -4.39
N GLU A 100 -14.41 -1.39 -4.53
CA GLU A 100 -13.99 -0.44 -5.58
C GLU A 100 -12.55 0.05 -5.38
N SER A 101 -12.17 0.32 -4.13
CA SER A 101 -10.81 0.77 -3.79
C SER A 101 -9.76 -0.32 -4.03
N LEU A 102 -10.14 -1.61 -3.97
CA LEU A 102 -9.25 -2.75 -4.22
C LEU A 102 -8.81 -2.90 -5.68
N ARG A 103 -9.48 -2.25 -6.65
CA ARG A 103 -9.12 -2.36 -8.08
C ARG A 103 -7.66 -1.99 -8.37
N TRP A 104 -7.09 -1.11 -7.55
CA TRP A 104 -5.71 -0.64 -7.68
C TRP A 104 -4.67 -1.67 -7.25
N LEU A 105 -5.05 -2.68 -6.45
CA LEU A 105 -4.14 -3.73 -5.99
C LEU A 105 -3.57 -4.56 -7.15
N SER A 106 -4.32 -4.69 -8.25
CA SER A 106 -3.85 -5.34 -9.48
C SER A 106 -2.60 -4.68 -10.10
N GLN A 107 -2.26 -3.45 -9.68
CA GLN A 107 -1.08 -2.71 -10.13
C GLN A 107 0.15 -2.92 -9.23
N LEU A 108 0.07 -3.81 -8.24
CA LEU A 108 1.15 -4.15 -7.32
C LEU A 108 1.70 -5.55 -7.69
N PRO A 109 2.62 -5.64 -8.66
CA PRO A 109 3.02 -6.92 -9.26
C PRO A 109 3.79 -7.83 -8.30
N ALA A 110 4.35 -7.29 -7.22
CA ALA A 110 5.12 -8.04 -6.23
C ALA A 110 4.35 -8.32 -4.93
N LEU A 111 3.04 -7.99 -4.85
CA LEU A 111 2.27 -8.16 -3.63
C LEU A 111 2.09 -9.65 -3.31
N GLU A 112 2.62 -10.09 -2.16
CA GLU A 112 2.61 -11.48 -1.71
C GLU A 112 1.67 -11.71 -0.53
N SER A 113 1.44 -10.70 0.31
CA SER A 113 0.58 -10.77 1.50
C SER A 113 -0.37 -9.58 1.56
N LEU A 114 -1.65 -9.86 1.75
CA LEU A 114 -2.71 -8.87 1.87
C LEU A 114 -3.59 -9.18 3.09
N ASP A 115 -3.76 -8.20 3.97
CA ASP A 115 -4.69 -8.30 5.09
C ASP A 115 -5.90 -7.36 4.89
N LEU A 116 -7.08 -7.97 4.76
CA LEU A 116 -8.40 -7.33 4.61
C LEU A 116 -9.27 -7.57 5.85
N SER A 117 -8.70 -7.96 6.98
CA SER A 117 -9.48 -8.30 8.18
C SER A 117 -10.27 -7.09 8.67
N ARG A 118 -11.49 -7.31 9.18
CA ARG A 118 -12.34 -6.22 9.71
C ARG A 118 -12.58 -5.08 8.70
N THR A 119 -12.67 -5.40 7.40
CA THR A 119 -13.02 -4.43 6.33
C THR A 119 -14.43 -4.71 5.79
N PRO A 120 -15.10 -3.73 5.16
CA PRO A 120 -16.41 -3.93 4.54
C PRO A 120 -16.34 -4.65 3.18
N VAL A 121 -15.25 -5.34 2.88
CA VAL A 121 -15.05 -6.08 1.64
C VAL A 121 -15.91 -7.34 1.63
N THR A 122 -16.55 -7.57 0.48
CA THR A 122 -17.54 -8.63 0.24
C THR A 122 -17.12 -9.55 -0.92
N ASP A 123 -17.96 -10.54 -1.25
CA ASP A 123 -17.74 -11.52 -2.32
C ASP A 123 -17.48 -10.89 -3.71
N GLU A 124 -17.96 -9.67 -3.95
CA GLU A 124 -17.70 -8.92 -5.19
C GLU A 124 -16.20 -8.68 -5.43
N ALA A 125 -15.39 -8.67 -4.37
CA ALA A 125 -13.95 -8.49 -4.47
C ALA A 125 -13.20 -9.70 -5.03
N VAL A 126 -13.81 -10.89 -5.07
CA VAL A 126 -13.17 -12.13 -5.58
C VAL A 126 -12.56 -11.91 -6.96
N LYS A 127 -13.28 -11.24 -7.87
CA LYS A 127 -12.78 -10.97 -9.22
C LYS A 127 -11.53 -10.09 -9.22
N GLN A 128 -11.47 -9.09 -8.36
CA GLN A 128 -10.32 -8.17 -8.25
C GLN A 128 -9.13 -8.86 -7.58
N LEU A 129 -9.37 -9.60 -6.50
CA LEU A 129 -8.34 -10.37 -5.79
C LEU A 129 -7.75 -11.47 -6.66
N GLY A 130 -8.57 -12.13 -7.50
CA GLY A 130 -8.11 -13.11 -8.49
C GLY A 130 -7.16 -12.56 -9.56
N MET A 131 -7.02 -11.24 -9.70
CA MET A 131 -6.05 -10.62 -10.61
C MET A 131 -4.64 -10.48 -10.00
N LEU A 132 -4.48 -10.74 -8.70
CA LEU A 132 -3.21 -10.63 -7.99
C LEU A 132 -2.34 -11.86 -8.31
N LYS A 133 -1.38 -11.69 -9.21
CA LYS A 133 -0.59 -12.82 -9.75
C LYS A 133 0.47 -13.39 -8.81
N SER A 134 0.90 -12.60 -7.83
CA SER A 134 2.02 -12.93 -6.93
C SER A 134 1.56 -13.19 -5.50
N ILE A 135 0.25 -13.12 -5.24
CA ILE A 135 -0.31 -13.25 -3.91
C ILE A 135 -0.14 -14.69 -3.41
N LYS A 136 0.37 -14.81 -2.20
CA LYS A 136 0.58 -16.10 -1.51
C LYS A 136 -0.28 -16.24 -0.28
N GLN A 137 -0.69 -15.12 0.32
CA GLN A 137 -1.51 -15.11 1.51
C GLN A 137 -2.51 -13.95 1.49
N ILE A 138 -3.77 -14.26 1.74
CA ILE A 138 -4.83 -13.28 1.98
C ILE A 138 -5.48 -13.61 3.32
N ARG A 139 -5.59 -12.61 4.20
CA ARG A 139 -6.39 -12.70 5.42
C ARG A 139 -7.69 -11.90 5.28
N VAL A 140 -8.80 -12.52 5.64
CA VAL A 140 -10.16 -11.96 5.57
C VAL A 140 -10.92 -12.20 6.88
N THR A 141 -10.21 -12.26 8.01
CA THR A 141 -10.80 -12.50 9.34
C THR A 141 -11.76 -11.38 9.71
N ASP A 142 -12.92 -11.73 10.27
CA ASP A 142 -14.00 -10.78 10.61
C ASP A 142 -14.42 -9.89 9.42
N SER A 143 -14.41 -10.44 8.20
CA SER A 143 -14.88 -9.75 6.98
C SER A 143 -16.33 -10.11 6.62
N GLN A 144 -16.84 -9.54 5.53
CA GLN A 144 -18.18 -9.82 5.01
C GLN A 144 -18.20 -10.89 3.90
N PHE A 145 -17.12 -11.68 3.77
CA PHE A 145 -17.11 -12.80 2.83
C PHE A 145 -18.04 -13.92 3.27
N SER A 146 -18.88 -14.41 2.37
CA SER A 146 -19.69 -15.60 2.60
C SER A 146 -18.85 -16.88 2.45
N ALA A 147 -19.37 -18.02 2.91
CA ALA A 147 -18.73 -19.31 2.68
C ALA A 147 -18.53 -19.62 1.18
N GLU A 148 -19.49 -19.20 0.35
CA GLU A 148 -19.44 -19.35 -1.11
C GLU A 148 -18.41 -18.39 -1.74
N GLY A 149 -18.32 -17.16 -1.22
CA GLY A 149 -17.31 -16.19 -1.60
C GLY A 149 -15.89 -16.66 -1.29
N LEU A 150 -15.65 -17.21 -0.09
CA LEU A 150 -14.38 -17.81 0.28
C LEU A 150 -14.01 -19.02 -0.59
N ALA A 151 -14.99 -19.86 -0.95
CA ALA A 151 -14.77 -20.99 -1.86
C ALA A 151 -14.39 -20.49 -3.27
N SER A 152 -15.10 -19.47 -3.76
CA SER A 152 -14.81 -18.78 -5.01
C SER A 152 -13.41 -18.15 -5.00
N LEU A 153 -13.02 -17.50 -3.90
CA LEU A 153 -11.70 -16.89 -3.72
C LEU A 153 -10.57 -17.92 -3.78
N ARG A 154 -10.72 -19.04 -3.07
CA ARG A 154 -9.77 -20.17 -3.11
C ARG A 154 -9.68 -20.79 -4.51
N SER A 155 -10.79 -20.87 -5.23
CA SER A 155 -10.78 -21.34 -6.63
C SER A 155 -10.09 -20.35 -7.57
N ALA A 156 -10.22 -19.05 -7.32
CA ALA A 156 -9.58 -18.01 -8.13
C ALA A 156 -8.06 -17.89 -7.86
N LEU A 157 -7.63 -18.24 -6.65
CA LEU A 157 -6.24 -18.16 -6.20
C LEU A 157 -5.78 -19.51 -5.61
N PRO A 158 -5.59 -20.55 -6.45
CA PRO A 158 -5.32 -21.91 -5.98
C PRO A 158 -3.98 -22.07 -5.24
N ASP A 159 -3.00 -21.22 -5.54
CA ASP A 159 -1.67 -21.22 -4.92
C ASP A 159 -1.58 -20.24 -3.72
N CYS A 160 -2.68 -19.58 -3.37
CA CYS A 160 -2.75 -18.63 -2.27
C CYS A 160 -3.41 -19.25 -1.03
N GLU A 161 -2.79 -19.06 0.13
CA GLU A 161 -3.38 -19.37 1.42
C GLU A 161 -4.45 -18.31 1.76
N VAL A 162 -5.72 -18.72 1.80
CA VAL A 162 -6.83 -17.86 2.23
C VAL A 162 -7.16 -18.17 3.68
N ILE A 163 -6.85 -17.22 4.57
CA ILE A 163 -7.07 -17.29 6.02
C ILE A 163 -8.37 -16.56 6.36
N PRO A 164 -9.44 -17.28 6.72
CA PRO A 164 -10.73 -16.69 7.05
C PRO A 164 -10.81 -16.12 8.47
#